data_AF-A0A662M5X6-F1
#
_entry.id   AF-A0A662M5X6-F1
#
_cell.length_a   1.000
_cell.length_b   1.000
_cell.length_c   1.000
_cell.angle_alpha   90.00
_cell.angle_beta   90.00
_cell.angle_gamma   90.00
#
_symmetry.space_group_name_H-M   'P 1'
#
loop_
_entity.id
_entity.type
_entity.pdbx_description
1 polymer ?
#
loop_
_entity_poly.entity_id
_entity_poly.type
_entity_poly.pdbx_seq_one_letter_code
_entity_poly.pdbx_strand_id
1 'polypeptide(L)'
;MSFLKVGTPPGNKRRLYLFDITLKSGLKVVKIGVASHNSSVDRMFQVNRDYFMKYRESFRCTIKRDREVPADKCFQMETILHKFFKDYQYTPKVRFDGSTELFCIPLSDAVQAYEAVIEGLVPEHTYIMPDQSEKDGLTF
;
A
#
# COMPACT_ATOMS: atom_id res chain seq x y z
N MET A 1 47.50 -16.69 3.02
CA MET A 1 46.68 -15.51 2.70
C MET A 1 45.22 -15.87 2.94
N SER A 2 44.64 -15.48 4.07
CA SER A 2 43.21 -15.66 4.35
C SER A 2 42.44 -14.48 3.75
N PHE A 3 41.57 -14.77 2.79
CA PHE A 3 40.60 -13.79 2.32
C PHE A 3 39.51 -13.64 3.38
N LEU A 4 39.25 -12.39 3.77
CA LEU A 4 38.12 -12.01 4.61
C LEU A 4 36.84 -12.65 4.06
N LYS A 5 36.21 -13.54 4.85
CA LYS A 5 34.80 -13.88 4.63
C LYS A 5 34.02 -12.62 4.98
N VAL A 6 33.59 -11.89 3.95
CA VAL A 6 32.60 -10.82 4.11
C VAL A 6 31.37 -11.48 4.73
N GLY A 7 31.09 -11.17 5.99
CA GLY A 7 29.91 -11.67 6.67
C GLY A 7 28.69 -11.34 5.83
N THR A 8 27.78 -12.31 5.65
CA THR A 8 26.49 -12.07 5.04
C THR A 8 25.90 -10.81 5.68
N PRO A 9 25.59 -9.74 4.91
CA PRO A 9 25.06 -8.52 5.50
C PRO A 9 23.81 -8.89 6.33
N PRO A 10 23.59 -8.25 7.49
CA PRO A 10 22.42 -8.53 8.32
C PRO A 10 21.21 -8.50 7.40
N GLY A 11 20.47 -9.62 7.35
CA GLY A 11 19.46 -9.86 6.33
C GLY A 11 18.59 -8.62 6.18
N ASN A 12 18.69 -7.93 5.05
CA ASN A 12 18.02 -6.65 4.84
C ASN A 12 16.54 -6.88 5.15
N LYS A 13 16.00 -6.20 6.15
CA LYS A 13 14.58 -6.28 6.48
C LYS A 13 13.87 -5.08 5.87
N ARG A 14 12.67 -5.30 5.37
CA ARG A 14 11.82 -4.23 4.87
C ARG A 14 10.45 -4.34 5.53
N ARG A 15 9.70 -3.24 5.49
CA ARG A 15 8.38 -3.18 6.11
C ARG A 15 7.32 -3.14 5.04
N LEU A 16 6.45 -4.15 5.02
CA LEU A 16 5.26 -4.16 4.19
C LEU A 16 4.13 -3.50 4.99
N TYR A 17 3.58 -2.40 4.49
CA TYR A 17 2.54 -1.65 5.18
C TYR A 17 1.24 -1.62 4.39
N LEU A 18 0.15 -1.40 5.12
CA LEU A 18 -1.19 -1.15 4.60
C LEU A 18 -1.75 0.09 5.29
N PHE A 19 -2.02 1.13 4.50
CA PHE A 19 -2.67 2.34 4.99
C PHE A 19 -4.14 2.37 4.58
N ASP A 20 -4.99 2.75 5.52
CA ASP A 20 -6.36 3.14 5.29
C ASP A 20 -6.40 4.66 5.15
N ILE A 21 -6.78 5.13 3.96
CA ILE A 21 -6.79 6.54 3.60
C ILE A 21 -8.23 6.96 3.33
N THR A 22 -8.68 7.99 4.03
CA THR A 22 -9.93 8.68 3.72
C THR A 22 -9.60 10.04 3.13
N LEU A 23 -9.95 10.21 1.85
CA LEU A 23 -9.85 11.48 1.15
C LEU A 23 -10.95 12.43 1.64
N LYS A 24 -10.79 13.74 1.39
CA LYS A 24 -11.77 14.75 1.79
C LYS A 24 -13.15 14.54 1.18
N SER A 25 -13.22 13.97 -0.02
CA SER A 25 -14.48 13.60 -0.68
C SER A 25 -15.28 12.52 0.08
N GLY A 26 -14.71 11.92 1.12
CA GLY A 26 -15.27 10.76 1.82
C GLY A 26 -14.86 9.43 1.18
N LEU A 27 -14.19 9.46 0.01
CA LEU A 27 -13.69 8.26 -0.64
C LEU A 27 -12.63 7.58 0.23
N LYS A 28 -12.84 6.29 0.49
CA LYS A 28 -11.88 5.44 1.20
C LYS A 28 -11.06 4.65 0.20
N VAL A 29 -9.75 4.76 0.32
CA VAL A 29 -8.78 4.04 -0.50
C VAL A 29 -7.75 3.36 0.40
N VAL A 30 -7.24 2.23 -0.04
CA VAL A 30 -6.18 1.51 0.64
C VAL A 30 -4.87 1.71 -0.11
N LYS A 31 -3.80 2.03 0.62
CA LYS A 31 -2.44 2.04 0.08
C LYS A 31 -1.66 0.83 0.57
N ILE A 32 -1.08 0.07 -0.35
CA ILE A 32 -0.20 -1.06 -0.03
C ILE A 32 1.18 -0.74 -0.56
N GLY A 33 2.21 -0.79 0.28
CA GLY A 33 3.56 -0.56 -0.21
C GLY A 33 4.64 -0.97 0.77
N VAL A 34 5.89 -0.74 0.35
CA VAL A 34 7.10 -1.11 1.09
C VAL A 34 7.85 0.11 1.59
N ALA A 35 8.24 0.10 2.86
CA ALA A 35 9.14 1.07 3.45
C ALA A 35 10.54 0.47 3.65
N SER A 36 11.57 1.28 3.36
CA SER A 36 12.93 1.04 3.84
C SER A 36 13.01 1.21 5.35
N HIS A 37 13.92 0.50 6.00
CA HIS A 37 14.18 0.33 7.46
C HIS A 37 13.74 1.43 8.46
N ASN A 38 13.52 2.69 8.05
CA ASN A 38 13.35 3.83 8.95
C ASN A 38 11.96 4.01 9.57
N SER A 39 10.85 3.79 8.84
CA SER A 39 9.48 3.64 9.41
C SER A 39 8.40 3.71 8.31
N SER A 40 7.30 2.96 8.48
CA SER A 40 6.06 3.16 7.72
C SER A 40 5.43 4.53 7.99
N VAL A 41 5.66 5.10 9.19
CA VAL A 41 5.17 6.42 9.61
C VAL A 41 5.79 7.53 8.77
N ASP A 42 7.10 7.45 8.51
CA ASP A 42 7.78 8.43 7.65
C ASP A 42 7.20 8.40 6.24
N ARG A 43 6.94 7.20 5.71
CA ARG A 43 6.31 7.05 4.39
C ARG A 43 4.89 7.59 4.38
N MET A 44 4.11 7.40 5.45
CA MET A 44 2.79 8.00 5.60
C MET A 44 2.86 9.53 5.51
N PHE A 45 3.78 10.17 6.26
CA PHE A 45 3.92 11.64 6.22
C PHE A 45 4.46 12.15 4.89
N GLN A 46 5.34 11.42 4.20
CA GLN A 46 5.79 11.77 2.85
C GLN A 46 4.63 11.81 1.86
N VAL A 47 3.78 10.77 1.86
CA VAL A 47 2.62 10.71 0.96
C VAL A 47 1.61 11.82 1.29
N ASN A 48 1.37 12.08 2.58
CA ASN A 48 0.49 13.17 3.01
C ASN A 48 1.04 14.54 2.58
N ARG A 49 2.33 14.78 2.77
CA ARG A 49 3.01 16.00 2.34
C ARG A 49 2.88 16.20 0.84
N ASP A 50 3.13 15.17 0.03
CA ASP A 50 3.06 15.33 -1.42
C ASP A 50 1.63 15.60 -1.90
N TYR A 51 0.65 14.87 -1.34
CA TYR A 51 -0.76 15.17 -1.58
C TYR A 51 -1.12 16.61 -1.21
N PHE A 52 -0.68 17.09 -0.04
CA PHE A 52 -0.88 18.47 0.38
C PHE A 52 -0.25 19.49 -0.58
N MET A 53 0.94 19.21 -1.12
CA MET A 53 1.59 20.10 -2.07
C MET A 53 0.82 20.20 -3.40
N LYS A 54 0.12 19.13 -3.81
CA LYS A 54 -0.66 19.10 -5.05
C LYS A 54 -2.08 19.64 -4.89
N TYR A 55 -2.76 19.24 -3.81
CA TYR A 55 -4.20 19.51 -3.61
C TYR A 55 -4.48 20.62 -2.59
N ARG A 56 -3.47 21.06 -1.82
CA ARG A 56 -3.58 22.06 -0.74
C ARG A 56 -4.56 21.65 0.37
N GLU A 57 -4.68 20.35 0.58
CA GLU A 57 -5.47 19.71 1.63
C GLU A 57 -4.78 18.44 2.11
N SER A 58 -5.11 17.98 3.31
CA SER A 58 -4.60 16.72 3.87
C SER A 58 -5.69 15.66 3.87
N PHE A 59 -5.30 14.40 3.73
CA PHE A 59 -6.19 13.25 3.92
C PHE A 59 -6.00 12.66 5.32
N ARG A 60 -7.02 11.92 5.79
CA ARG A 60 -6.89 11.11 7.00
C ARG A 60 -6.22 9.80 6.64
N CYS A 61 -5.13 9.47 7.32
CA CYS A 61 -4.39 8.24 7.12
C CYS A 61 -4.32 7.45 8.41
N THR A 62 -4.44 6.13 8.35
CA THR A 62 -4.22 5.24 9.48
C THR A 62 -3.43 4.03 9.03
N ILE A 63 -2.37 3.70 9.77
CA ILE A 63 -1.60 2.48 9.52
C ILE A 63 -2.37 1.31 10.10
N LYS A 64 -2.84 0.40 9.23
CA LYS A 64 -3.66 -0.75 9.63
C LYS A 64 -2.83 -2.01 9.78
N ARG A 65 -1.84 -2.18 8.92
CA ARG A 65 -0.86 -3.27 9.01
C ARG A 65 0.51 -2.73 8.70
N ASP A 66 1.48 -3.31 9.40
CA ASP A 66 2.87 -2.91 9.33
C ASP A 66 3.72 -4.02 9.91
N ARG A 67 4.37 -4.79 9.03
CA ARG A 67 5.18 -5.95 9.42
C ARG A 67 6.55 -5.89 8.79
N GLU A 68 7.55 -6.26 9.58
CA GLU A 68 8.90 -6.50 9.09
C GLU A 68 8.99 -7.88 8.45
N VAL A 69 9.48 -7.90 7.22
CA VAL A 69 9.68 -9.11 6.42
C VAL A 69 11.08 -9.07 5.78
N PRO A 70 11.64 -10.23 5.42
CA PRO A 70 12.88 -10.28 4.64
C PRO A 70 12.75 -9.46 3.35
N ALA A 71 13.76 -8.67 2.99
CA ALA A 71 13.68 -7.74 1.85
C ALA A 71 13.42 -8.45 0.52
N ASP A 72 13.97 -9.65 0.34
CA ASP A 72 13.75 -10.51 -0.83
C ASP A 72 12.27 -10.91 -0.98
N LYS A 73 11.59 -11.17 0.14
CA LYS A 73 10.16 -11.53 0.18
C LYS A 73 9.26 -10.31 0.11
N CYS A 74 9.68 -9.17 0.68
CA CYS A 74 8.86 -7.97 0.78
C CYS A 74 8.34 -7.48 -0.58
N PHE A 75 9.23 -7.41 -1.58
CA PHE A 75 8.86 -7.00 -2.94
C PHE A 75 7.99 -8.02 -3.65
N GLN A 76 8.19 -9.31 -3.39
CA GLN A 76 7.35 -10.37 -3.96
C GLN A 76 5.93 -10.27 -3.40
N MET A 77 5.80 -10.08 -2.09
CA MET A 77 4.52 -9.89 -1.40
C MET A 77 3.78 -8.66 -1.91
N GLU A 78 4.47 -7.52 -2.04
CA GLU A 78 3.91 -6.30 -2.64
C GLU A 78 3.40 -6.55 -4.07
N THR A 79 4.21 -7.22 -4.88
CA THR A 79 3.85 -7.53 -6.27
C THR A 79 2.61 -8.43 -6.34
N ILE A 80 2.48 -9.42 -5.46
CA ILE A 80 1.29 -10.28 -5.39
C ILE A 80 0.05 -9.45 -5.07
N LEU A 81 0.12 -8.59 -4.05
CA LEU A 81 -1.00 -7.73 -3.64
C LEU A 81 -1.39 -6.72 -4.73
N HIS A 82 -0.41 -6.09 -5.38
CA HIS A 82 -0.67 -5.14 -6.47
C HIS A 82 -1.28 -5.83 -7.70
N LYS A 83 -0.82 -7.05 -8.04
CA LYS A 83 -1.41 -7.84 -9.13
C LYS A 83 -2.85 -8.25 -8.79
N PHE A 84 -3.08 -8.69 -7.55
CA PHE A 84 -4.38 -9.13 -7.08
C PHE A 84 -5.42 -8.00 -7.09
N PHE A 85 -5.03 -6.77 -6.71
CA PHE A 85 -5.94 -5.62 -6.68
C PHE A 85 -5.85 -4.71 -7.91
N LYS A 86 -5.17 -5.12 -8.98
CA LYS A 86 -4.88 -4.29 -10.14
C LYS A 86 -6.12 -3.67 -10.76
N ASP A 87 -7.22 -4.41 -10.81
CA ASP A 87 -8.48 -3.96 -11.43
C ASP A 87 -9.22 -2.91 -10.60
N TYR A 88 -8.84 -2.72 -9.34
CA TYR A 88 -9.43 -1.74 -8.42
C TYR A 88 -8.49 -0.55 -8.15
N GLN A 89 -7.44 -0.39 -8.96
CA GLN A 89 -6.47 0.68 -8.79
C GLN A 89 -7.15 2.06 -8.94
N TYR A 90 -7.00 2.90 -7.92
CA TYR A 90 -7.49 4.27 -7.93
C TYR A 90 -6.49 5.18 -8.63
N THR A 91 -6.94 5.91 -9.65
CA THR A 91 -6.12 6.93 -10.32
C THR A 91 -6.63 8.32 -9.93
N PRO A 92 -5.88 9.10 -9.13
CA PRO A 92 -6.30 10.44 -8.75
C PRO A 92 -6.23 11.42 -9.93
N LYS A 93 -7.08 12.46 -9.89
CA LYS A 93 -7.14 13.55 -10.90
C LYS A 93 -5.77 14.23 -11.10
N VAL A 94 -5.02 14.46 -10.03
CA VAL A 94 -3.67 15.01 -10.01
C VAL A 94 -2.74 13.96 -9.40
N ARG A 95 -1.73 13.54 -10.14
CA ARG A 95 -0.78 12.54 -9.66
C ARG A 95 0.11 13.11 -8.55
N PHE A 96 0.32 12.31 -7.52
CA PHE A 96 1.23 12.55 -6.40
C PHE A 96 2.10 11.31 -6.16
N ASP A 97 3.24 11.46 -5.49
CA ASP A 97 4.15 10.38 -5.14
C ASP A 97 3.46 9.37 -4.21
N GLY A 98 3.44 8.11 -4.65
CA GLY A 98 2.71 7.03 -3.99
C GLY A 98 1.25 6.87 -4.41
N SER A 99 0.74 7.64 -5.37
CA SER A 99 -0.64 7.48 -5.90
C SER A 99 -0.85 6.22 -6.75
N THR A 100 0.21 5.62 -7.27
CA THR A 100 0.15 4.41 -8.11
C THR A 100 -0.18 3.15 -7.33
N GLU A 101 -0.13 3.18 -6.00
CA GLU A 101 -0.33 2.02 -5.15
C GLU A 101 -1.61 2.17 -4.30
N LEU A 102 -2.60 2.89 -4.84
CA LEU A 102 -3.89 3.13 -4.22
C LEU A 102 -4.97 2.24 -4.84
N PHE A 103 -5.81 1.67 -4.00
CA PHE A 103 -6.86 0.73 -4.41
C PHE A 103 -8.20 1.12 -3.76
N CYS A 104 -9.27 1.15 -4.55
CA CYS A 104 -10.63 1.36 -4.06
C CYS A 104 -11.23 0.01 -3.61
N ILE A 105 -10.85 -0.51 -2.46
CA ILE A 105 -11.32 -1.81 -1.96
C ILE A 105 -11.73 -1.70 -0.49
N PRO A 106 -12.62 -2.58 0.00
CA PRO A 106 -12.92 -2.65 1.42
C PRO A 106 -11.66 -2.93 2.22
N LEU A 107 -11.52 -2.25 3.35
CA LEU A 107 -10.39 -2.44 4.25
C LEU A 107 -10.29 -3.89 4.75
N SER A 108 -11.43 -4.55 5.00
CA SER A 108 -11.49 -5.96 5.42
C SER A 108 -10.76 -6.88 4.44
N ASP A 109 -10.97 -6.65 3.15
CA ASP A 109 -10.51 -7.53 2.08
C ASP A 109 -9.02 -7.28 1.83
N ALA A 110 -8.61 -6.02 1.89
CA ALA A 110 -7.22 -5.64 1.84
C ALA A 110 -6.43 -6.25 3.01
N VAL A 111 -7.00 -6.27 4.22
CA VAL A 111 -6.38 -6.90 5.40
C VAL A 111 -6.33 -8.42 5.24
N GLN A 112 -7.39 -9.07 4.77
CA GLN A 112 -7.39 -10.50 4.54
C GLN A 112 -6.34 -10.92 3.51
N ALA A 113 -6.26 -10.23 2.37
CA ALA A 113 -5.25 -10.49 1.36
C ALA A 113 -3.84 -10.25 1.89
N TYR A 114 -3.63 -9.19 2.67
CA TYR A 114 -2.36 -8.90 3.31
C TYR A 114 -1.92 -10.05 4.23
N GLU A 115 -2.81 -10.52 5.12
CA GLU A 115 -2.48 -11.59 6.05
C GLU A 115 -2.22 -12.92 5.33
N ALA A 116 -3.03 -13.26 4.32
CA ALA A 116 -2.80 -14.44 3.48
C ALA A 116 -1.41 -14.42 2.83
N VAL A 117 -1.00 -13.27 2.26
CA VAL A 117 0.32 -13.12 1.62
C VAL A 117 1.46 -13.22 2.65
N ILE A 118 1.28 -12.70 3.87
CA ILE A 118 2.25 -12.85 4.95
C ILE A 118 2.43 -14.32 5.37
N GLU A 119 1.36 -15.10 5.36
CA GLU A 119 1.36 -16.54 5.64
C GLU A 119 1.90 -17.39 4.47
N GLY A 120 2.21 -16.76 3.32
CA GLY A 120 2.72 -17.44 2.13
C GLY A 120 1.63 -18.05 1.24
N LEU A 121 0.37 -17.65 1.44
CA LEU A 121 -0.76 -18.05 0.61
C LEU A 121 -0.94 -17.08 -0.57
N VAL A 122 -1.53 -17.59 -1.65
CA VAL A 122 -1.97 -16.76 -2.78
C VAL A 122 -3.43 -16.38 -2.55
N PRO A 123 -3.79 -15.09 -2.55
CA PRO A 123 -5.19 -14.69 -2.41
C PRO A 123 -6.02 -15.16 -3.62
N GLU A 124 -7.12 -15.87 -3.37
CA GLU A 124 -7.99 -16.44 -4.43
C GLU A 124 -9.27 -15.63 -4.69
N HIS A 125 -9.59 -14.63 -3.86
CA HIS A 125 -10.91 -13.96 -3.90
C HIS A 125 -10.98 -12.81 -4.93
N THR A 126 -11.89 -12.89 -5.90
CA THR A 126 -12.19 -11.76 -6.80
C THR A 126 -13.29 -10.88 -6.19
N TYR A 127 -13.03 -9.59 -6.02
CA TYR A 127 -14.03 -8.65 -5.50
C TYR A 127 -15.03 -8.24 -6.59
N ILE A 128 -16.32 -8.23 -6.29
CA ILE A 128 -17.31 -7.55 -7.11
C ILE A 128 -17.50 -6.18 -6.45
N MET A 129 -17.04 -5.11 -7.12
CA MET A 129 -17.38 -3.76 -6.70
C MET A 129 -18.90 -3.63 -6.53
N PRO A 130 -19.41 -3.09 -5.41
CA PRO A 130 -20.77 -2.58 -5.41
C PRO A 130 -20.83 -1.56 -6.55
N ASP A 131 -21.72 -1.88 -7.49
CA ASP A 131 -22.07 -1.23 -8.74
C ASP A 131 -21.31 0.07 -9.13
N GLN A 132 -20.81 0.11 -10.37
CA GLN A 132 -20.13 1.29 -10.93
C GLN A 132 -21.05 2.51 -11.07
N SER A 133 -22.35 2.40 -10.76
CA SER A 133 -23.31 3.49 -10.71
C SER A 133 -22.98 4.58 -9.67
N GLU A 134 -22.08 4.34 -8.71
CA GLU A 134 -21.57 5.42 -7.83
C GLU A 134 -20.43 6.26 -8.42
N LYS A 135 -19.92 5.95 -9.63
CA LYS A 135 -18.94 6.81 -10.33
C LYS A 135 -19.56 8.12 -10.83
N ASP A 136 -20.87 8.15 -11.06
CA ASP A 136 -21.60 9.34 -11.53
C ASP A 136 -22.05 10.28 -10.39
N GLY A 137 -21.87 9.87 -9.13
CA GLY A 137 -22.15 10.70 -7.95
C GLY A 137 -20.97 11.56 -7.46
N LEU A 138 -19.78 11.41 -8.07
CA LEU A 138 -18.55 12.09 -7.66
C LEU A 138 -18.06 13.09 -8.72
N THR A 139 -18.98 13.84 -9.30
CA THR A 139 -18.66 15.15 -9.90
C THR A 139 -18.61 16.21 -8.82
N PHE A 140 -17.43 16.47 -8.24
CA PHE A 140 -17.02 17.81 -7.78
C PHE A 140 -15.49 17.96 -7.94
#